data_AF-A0A975F232-F1
#
_entry.id   AF-A0A975F232-F1
#
_cell.length_a   1.000
_cell.length_b   1.000
_cell.length_c   1.000
_cell.angle_alpha   90.00
_cell.angle_beta   90.00
_cell.angle_gamma   90.00
#
_symmetry.space_group_name_H-M   'P 1'
#
loop_
_entity.id
_entity.type
_entity.pdbx_description
1 polymer ?
#
loop_
_entity_poly.entity_id
_entity_poly.type
_entity_poly.pdbx_seq_one_letter_code
_entity_poly.pdbx_strand_id
1 'polypeptide(L)'
;MKTMTLEEVKSLPPLEEERLNEIENFQNTDFSDCRKLTDLQLKNLKPARMLHPEWFNEKSNTVQVGIDRDIIEALHVESQEYQLRINAILRKVVFG
;
A
#
# COMPACT_ATOMS: atom_id res chain seq x y z
N MET A 1 -6.29 9.42 29.90
CA MET A 1 -5.11 8.66 29.44
C MET A 1 -4.11 9.64 28.88
N LYS A 2 -2.83 9.55 29.26
CA LYS A 2 -1.76 10.37 28.67
C LYS A 2 -1.25 9.63 27.43
N THR A 3 -1.35 10.24 26.26
CA THR A 3 -0.76 9.73 25.02
C THR A 3 0.68 10.19 24.91
N MET A 4 1.54 9.36 24.31
CA MET A 4 2.93 9.69 24.01
C MET A 4 3.08 9.97 22.51
N THR A 5 3.98 10.88 22.17
CA THR A 5 4.42 11.17 20.80
C THR A 5 5.45 10.13 20.33
N LEU A 6 5.63 10.01 19.01
CA LEU A 6 6.59 9.06 18.42
C LEU A 6 8.03 9.31 18.90
N GLU A 7 8.40 10.58 19.09
CA GLU A 7 9.74 10.95 19.56
C GLU A 7 9.95 10.60 21.04
N GLU A 8 8.92 10.74 21.88
CA GLU A 8 8.98 10.27 23.26
C GLU A 8 9.13 8.74 23.32
N VAL A 9 8.44 7.99 22.44
CA VAL A 9 8.58 6.52 22.38
C VAL A 9 9.98 6.10 21.96
N LYS A 10 10.59 6.77 20.96
CA LYS A 10 11.97 6.48 20.53
C LYS A 10 13.01 6.75 21.61
N SER A 11 12.71 7.65 22.54
CA SER A 11 13.60 7.98 23.67
C SER A 11 13.52 6.97 24.83
N LEU A 12 12.57 6.02 24.78
CA LEU A 12 12.45 4.99 25.81
C LEU A 12 13.60 3.97 25.71
N PRO A 13 14.03 3.40 26.84
CA PRO A 13 14.98 2.31 26.83
C PRO A 13 14.44 1.12 26.04
N PRO A 14 15.33 0.32 25.40
CA PRO A 14 14.93 -0.92 24.74
C PRO A 14 14.30 -1.89 25.75
N LEU A 15 13.40 -2.74 25.25
CA LEU A 15 12.79 -3.79 26.07
C LEU A 15 13.82 -4.83 26.49
N GLU A 16 13.68 -5.34 27.72
CA GLU A 16 14.50 -6.45 28.22
C GLU A 16 14.15 -7.77 27.53
N GLU A 17 15.11 -8.70 27.45
CA GLU A 17 14.94 -9.99 26.77
C GLU A 17 13.77 -10.81 27.34
N GLU A 18 13.53 -10.76 28.65
CA GLU A 18 12.40 -11.43 29.29
C GLU A 18 11.04 -10.90 28.81
N ARG A 19 10.94 -9.59 28.52
CA ARG A 19 9.73 -8.97 27.98
C ARG A 19 9.54 -9.30 26.51
N LEU A 20 10.62 -9.34 25.73
CA LEU A 20 10.57 -9.78 24.34
C LEU A 20 10.10 -11.23 24.24
N ASN A 21 10.65 -12.12 25.06
CA ASN A 21 10.24 -13.53 25.12
C ASN A 21 8.77 -13.69 25.53
N GLU A 22 8.27 -12.89 26.49
CA GLU A 22 6.86 -12.94 26.86
C GLU A 22 5.96 -12.50 25.70
N ILE A 23 6.32 -11.41 25.01
CA ILE A 23 5.57 -10.91 23.85
C ILE A 23 5.55 -11.93 22.71
N GLU A 24 6.70 -12.55 22.39
CA GLU A 24 6.79 -13.54 21.31
C GLU A 24 5.98 -14.80 21.60
N ASN A 25 5.93 -15.22 22.87
CA ASN A 25 5.18 -16.41 23.29
C ASN A 25 3.73 -16.10 23.66
N PHE A 26 3.31 -14.84 23.65
CA PHE A 26 1.96 -14.45 24.01
C PHE A 26 0.96 -14.96 22.95
N GLN A 27 0.14 -15.92 23.35
CA GLN A 27 -0.96 -16.44 22.54
C GLN A 27 -2.28 -15.99 23.14
N ASN A 28 -2.80 -14.84 22.69
CA ASN A 28 -4.15 -14.46 23.09
C ASN A 28 -5.16 -15.38 22.44
N THR A 29 -5.96 -16.04 23.27
CA THR A 29 -7.04 -16.92 22.84
C THR A 29 -8.42 -16.40 23.25
N ASP A 30 -8.47 -15.39 24.12
CA ASP A 30 -9.70 -14.76 24.56
C ASP A 30 -9.91 -13.42 23.83
N PHE A 31 -10.95 -13.40 23.02
CA PHE A 31 -11.42 -12.23 22.29
C PHE A 31 -12.88 -11.93 22.64
N SER A 32 -13.34 -12.36 23.82
CA SER A 32 -14.73 -12.17 24.27
C SER A 32 -15.11 -10.70 24.45
N ASP A 33 -14.13 -9.85 24.74
CA ASP A 33 -14.25 -8.39 24.83
C ASP A 33 -14.27 -7.69 23.46
N CYS A 34 -13.80 -8.37 22.41
CA CYS A 34 -13.76 -7.87 21.05
C CYS A 34 -15.15 -8.00 20.39
N ARG A 35 -15.80 -6.86 20.16
CA ARG A 35 -17.08 -6.84 19.43
C ARG A 35 -16.90 -7.38 18.01
N LYS A 36 -17.68 -8.40 17.66
CA LYS A 36 -17.76 -8.89 16.28
C LYS A 36 -18.43 -7.84 15.40
N LEU A 37 -17.84 -7.57 14.24
CA LEU A 37 -18.44 -6.71 13.24
C LEU A 37 -19.59 -7.46 12.55
N THR A 38 -20.69 -6.75 12.31
CA THR A 38 -21.81 -7.26 11.49
C THR A 38 -21.45 -7.22 10.01
N ASP A 39 -22.15 -8.01 9.18
CA ASP A 39 -21.95 -8.01 7.71
C ASP A 39 -22.09 -6.62 7.09
N LEU A 40 -23.00 -5.79 7.60
CA LEU A 40 -23.20 -4.42 7.13
C LEU A 40 -21.99 -3.53 7.48
N GLN A 41 -21.41 -3.71 8.67
CA GLN A 41 -20.21 -2.98 9.08
C GLN A 41 -18.97 -3.43 8.30
N LEU A 42 -18.85 -4.73 8.02
CA LEU A 42 -17.78 -5.28 7.19
C LEU A 42 -17.81 -4.70 5.77
N LYS A 43 -19.00 -4.53 5.17
CA LYS A 43 -19.16 -3.90 3.85
C LYS A 43 -18.66 -2.45 3.80
N ASN A 44 -18.61 -1.76 4.94
CA ASN A 44 -18.12 -0.38 5.01
C ASN A 44 -16.59 -0.29 5.17
N LEU A 45 -15.92 -1.41 5.48
CA LEU A 45 -14.46 -1.42 5.56
C LEU A 45 -13.86 -1.28 4.16
N LYS A 46 -12.95 -0.32 4.01
CA LYS A 46 -12.18 -0.13 2.79
C LYS A 46 -10.76 -0.66 3.00
N PRO A 47 -10.16 -1.31 2.00
CA PRO A 47 -8.75 -1.68 2.04
C PRO A 47 -7.87 -0.48 2.34
N ALA A 48 -6.86 -0.66 3.19
CA ALA A 48 -5.92 0.40 3.57
C ALA A 48 -5.28 1.08 2.34
N ARG A 49 -5.01 0.31 1.27
CA ARG A 49 -4.47 0.84 0.00
C ARG A 49 -5.38 1.88 -0.68
N MET A 50 -6.70 1.81 -0.47
CA MET A 50 -7.62 2.84 -0.99
C MET A 50 -7.65 4.09 -0.12
N LEU A 51 -7.43 3.96 1.19
CA LEU A 51 -7.53 5.06 2.15
C LEU A 51 -6.21 5.82 2.31
N HIS A 52 -5.10 5.08 2.27
CA HIS A 52 -3.74 5.55 2.52
C HIS A 52 -2.78 5.02 1.45
N PRO A 53 -2.94 5.42 0.17
CA PRO A 53 -2.06 4.98 -0.91
C PRO A 53 -0.58 5.32 -0.65
N GLU A 54 -0.31 6.39 0.10
CA GLU A 54 1.03 6.83 0.49
C GLU A 54 1.80 5.84 1.38
N TRP A 55 1.11 4.95 2.10
CA TRP A 55 1.76 3.91 2.91
C TRP A 55 2.27 2.73 2.08
N PHE A 56 1.79 2.61 0.84
CA PHE A 56 2.13 1.52 -0.04
C PHE A 56 3.01 2.07 -1.17
N ASN A 57 4.30 1.80 -1.10
CA ASN A 57 5.16 1.95 -2.27
C ASN A 57 4.62 1.04 -3.37
N GLU A 58 4.01 1.60 -4.40
CA GLU A 58 3.59 0.84 -5.57
C GLU A 58 4.85 0.19 -6.16
N LYS A 59 4.93 -1.14 -6.06
CA LYS A 59 5.92 -1.90 -6.81
C LYS A 59 5.50 -1.78 -8.27
N SER A 60 6.14 -0.88 -9.01
CA SER A 60 5.99 -0.82 -10.46
C SER A 60 6.57 -2.12 -11.02
N ASN A 61 5.70 -3.05 -11.41
CA ASN A 61 6.15 -4.19 -12.19
C ASN A 61 6.51 -3.68 -13.59
N THR A 62 7.77 -3.86 -13.98
CA THR A 62 8.20 -3.51 -15.34
C THR A 62 7.77 -4.63 -16.28
N VAL A 63 6.95 -4.32 -17.27
CA VAL A 63 6.54 -5.23 -18.34
C VAL A 63 7.15 -4.72 -19.65
N GLN A 64 7.80 -5.60 -20.39
CA GLN A 64 8.30 -5.30 -21.73
C GLN A 64 7.27 -5.73 -22.78
N VAL A 65 6.87 -4.81 -23.65
CA VAL A 65 5.88 -5.06 -24.71
C VAL A 65 6.46 -4.56 -26.03
N GLY A 66 6.36 -5.38 -27.08
CA GLY A 66 6.69 -4.95 -28.44
C GLY A 66 5.59 -4.05 -29.01
N ILE A 67 5.98 -2.95 -29.65
CA ILE A 67 5.06 -2.01 -30.31
C ILE A 67 5.56 -1.85 -31.75
N ASP A 68 4.64 -1.88 -32.71
CA ASP A 68 4.98 -1.72 -34.13
C ASP A 68 5.61 -0.35 -34.42
N ARG A 69 6.53 -0.33 -35.38
CA ARG A 69 7.39 0.83 -35.66
C ARG A 69 6.61 2.05 -36.13
N ASP A 70 5.59 1.86 -36.96
CA ASP A 70 4.71 2.92 -37.45
C ASP A 70 3.93 3.60 -36.32
N ILE A 71 3.49 2.84 -35.31
CA ILE A 71 2.85 3.36 -34.10
C ILE A 71 3.85 4.18 -33.28
N ILE A 72 5.08 3.70 -33.11
CA ILE A 72 6.13 4.46 -32.42
C ILE A 72 6.41 5.77 -33.16
N GLU A 73 6.53 5.74 -34.48
CA GLU A 73 6.74 6.94 -35.31
C GLU A 73 5.58 7.93 -35.17
N ALA A 74 4.33 7.47 -35.22
CA ALA A 74 3.16 8.32 -35.02
C ALA A 74 3.14 8.99 -33.63
N LEU A 75 3.59 8.29 -32.59
CA LEU A 75 3.68 8.83 -31.23
C LEU A 75 4.88 9.76 -31.03
N HIS A 76 5.90 9.67 -31.89
CA HIS A 76 7.13 10.48 -31.82
C HIS A 76 6.97 11.88 -32.42
N VAL A 77 6.02 12.06 -33.34
CA VAL A 77 5.84 13.30 -34.13
C VAL A 77 5.43 14.51 -33.27
N GLU A 78 4.96 14.30 -32.04
CA GLU A 78 4.37 15.37 -31.23
C GLU A 78 5.11 15.74 -29.92
N SER A 79 6.09 14.99 -29.42
CA SER A 79 6.99 15.41 -28.30
C SER A 79 8.14 14.43 -27.97
N GLN A 80 9.15 14.91 -27.22
CA GLN A 80 10.29 14.13 -26.71
C GLN A 80 9.95 13.05 -25.66
N GLU A 81 8.71 13.00 -25.13
CA GLU A 81 8.33 12.15 -23.99
C GLU A 81 7.27 11.09 -24.35
N TYR A 82 7.50 10.33 -25.42
CA TYR A 82 6.56 9.31 -25.94
C TYR A 82 6.21 8.20 -24.93
N GLN A 83 7.11 7.88 -23.97
CA GLN A 83 6.88 6.83 -22.96
C GLN A 83 5.72 7.17 -22.00
N LEU A 84 5.60 8.43 -21.56
CA LEU A 84 4.51 8.85 -20.68
C LEU A 84 3.14 8.73 -21.38
N ARG A 85 3.11 9.05 -22.67
CA ARG A 85 1.92 8.90 -23.53
C ARG A 85 1.50 7.45 -23.70
N ILE A 86 2.44 6.56 -23.99
CA ILE A 86 2.18 5.11 -24.07
C ILE A 86 1.55 4.62 -22.76
N ASN A 87 2.14 4.98 -21.62
CA ASN A 87 1.62 4.59 -20.32
C ASN A 87 0.22 5.17 -20.05
N ALA A 88 -0.08 6.39 -20.50
CA ALA A 88 -1.41 6.98 -20.36
C ALA A 88 -2.46 6.26 -21.23
N ILE A 89 -2.11 5.93 -22.48
CA ILE A 89 -2.99 5.16 -23.39
C ILE A 89 -3.27 3.78 -22.79
N LEU A 90 -2.24 3.06 -22.34
CA LEU A 90 -2.39 1.74 -21.72
C LEU A 90 -3.31 1.80 -20.49
N ARG A 91 -3.13 2.79 -19.61
CA ARG A 91 -4.01 2.97 -18.44
C ARG A 91 -5.45 3.24 -18.85
N LYS A 92 -5.68 4.11 -19.83
CA LYS A 92 -7.02 4.40 -20.34
C LYS A 92 -7.70 3.15 -20.90
N VAL A 93 -6.98 2.35 -21.70
CA VAL A 93 -7.54 1.11 -22.27
C VAL A 93 -7.90 0.10 -21.19
N VAL A 94 -7.08 -0.05 -20.14
CA VAL A 94 -7.31 -1.04 -19.08
C VAL A 94 -8.37 -0.59 -18.07
N PHE A 95 -8.41 0.71 -17.75
CA PHE A 95 -9.22 1.22 -16.64
C PHE A 95 -10.41 2.11 -17.04
N GLY A 96 -10.52 2.52 -18.32
CA GLY A 96 -11.59 3.39 -18.85
C GLY A 96 -11.18 4.86 -18.93
#